data_AF-A0A660CEI0-F1
#
_entry.id   AF-A0A660CEI0-F1
#
_cell.length_a   1.000
_cell.length_b   1.000
_cell.length_c   1.000
_cell.angle_alpha   90.00
_cell.angle_beta   90.00
_cell.angle_gamma   90.00
#
_symmetry.space_group_name_H-M   'P 1'
#
loop_
_entity.id
_entity.type
_entity.pdbx_description
1 polymer ?
#
loop_
_entity_poly.entity_id
_entity_poly.type
_entity_poly.pdbx_seq_one_letter_code
_entity_poly.pdbx_strand_id
1 'polypeptide(L)'
;MTCSSCETGIDHCHGTLVEHASGVVECTDAGCVSFGIERHLLVIECDEVVGGCGCGQPSGALDPDAAAIYAADPDGADEAMSQQLLRAS
;
A
#
# COMPACT_ATOMS: atom_id res chain seq x y z
N MET A 1 -14.35 3.97 28.09
CA MET A 1 -15.41 4.92 27.69
C MET A 1 -16.55 4.08 27.16
N THR A 2 -17.78 4.28 27.62
CA THR A 2 -18.95 3.53 27.12
C THR A 2 -19.47 4.18 25.85
N CYS A 3 -19.72 3.37 24.82
CA CYS A 3 -20.36 3.81 23.59
C CYS A 3 -21.87 3.58 23.71
N SER A 4 -22.66 4.65 23.69
CA SER A 4 -24.12 4.55 23.80
C SER A 4 -24.74 3.69 22.69
N SER A 5 -24.15 3.68 21.49
CA SER A 5 -24.61 2.84 20.38
C SER A 5 -24.37 1.36 20.66
N CYS A 6 -23.25 0.99 21.31
CA CYS A 6 -23.02 -0.38 21.75
C CYS A 6 -24.02 -0.79 22.85
N GLU A 7 -24.26 0.08 23.82
CA GLU A 7 -25.18 -0.20 24.94
C GLU A 7 -26.62 -0.39 24.48
N THR A 8 -27.01 0.26 23.39
CA THR A 8 -28.35 0.18 22.80
C THR A 8 -28.44 -0.88 21.69
N GLY A 9 -27.33 -1.55 21.36
CA GLY A 9 -27.29 -2.58 20.31
C GLY A 9 -27.47 -2.03 18.88
N ILE A 10 -27.22 -0.74 18.67
CA ILE A 10 -27.25 -0.13 17.32
C ILE A 10 -26.10 -0.72 16.51
N ASP A 11 -26.39 -1.02 15.25
CA ASP A 11 -25.42 -1.57 14.33
C ASP A 11 -24.49 -0.48 13.79
N HIS A 12 -23.22 -0.49 14.23
CA HIS A 12 -22.22 0.52 13.86
C HIS A 12 -20.80 -0.07 13.88
N CYS A 13 -19.85 0.66 13.32
CA CYS A 13 -18.43 0.38 13.37
C CYS A 13 -17.69 1.55 14.05
N HIS A 14 -16.62 1.24 14.78
CA HIS A 14 -15.76 2.24 15.40
C HIS A 14 -14.54 2.61 14.53
N GLY A 15 -14.29 1.85 13.47
CA GLY A 15 -13.30 2.20 12.48
C GLY A 15 -13.73 3.44 11.68
N THR A 16 -12.74 4.05 11.04
CA THR A 16 -12.92 5.11 10.08
C THR A 16 -13.09 4.48 8.71
N LEU A 17 -14.16 4.82 8.01
CA LEU A 17 -14.31 4.47 6.59
C LEU A 17 -13.50 5.46 5.77
N VAL A 18 -12.60 4.96 4.94
CA VAL A 18 -11.76 5.74 4.03
C VAL A 18 -12.25 5.49 2.61
N GLU A 19 -12.68 6.55 1.94
CA GLU A 19 -13.05 6.53 0.53
C GLU A 19 -11.84 6.89 -0.32
N HIS A 20 -11.39 5.95 -1.15
CA HIS A 20 -10.28 6.17 -2.07
C HIS A 20 -10.76 6.88 -3.33
N ALA A 21 -9.88 7.66 -3.96
CA ALA A 21 -10.17 8.30 -5.25
C ALA A 21 -10.56 7.31 -6.37
N SER A 22 -10.21 6.02 -6.23
CA SER A 22 -10.63 4.94 -7.14
C SER A 22 -12.09 4.49 -6.94
N GLY A 23 -12.76 4.98 -5.91
CA GLY A 23 -14.09 4.52 -5.47
C GLY A 23 -14.06 3.26 -4.60
N VAL A 24 -12.88 2.72 -4.29
CA VAL A 24 -12.72 1.66 -3.30
C VAL A 24 -12.94 2.26 -1.91
N VAL A 25 -13.50 1.46 -1.00
CA VAL A 25 -13.68 1.83 0.40
C VAL A 25 -12.96 0.84 1.30
N GLU A 26 -12.31 1.35 2.33
CA GLU A 26 -11.61 0.57 3.35
C GLU A 26 -12.01 1.05 4.74
N CYS A 27 -12.08 0.15 5.72
CA CYS A 27 -12.27 0.52 7.11
C CYS A 27 -10.96 0.29 7.87
N THR A 28 -10.60 1.23 8.76
CA THR A 28 -9.42 1.08 9.61
C THR A 28 -9.57 -0.02 10.67
N ASP A 29 -10.78 -0.56 10.88
CA ASP A 29 -11.01 -1.77 11.66
C ASP A 29 -10.89 -3.01 10.78
N ALA A 30 -9.81 -3.79 10.99
CA ALA A 30 -9.53 -5.02 10.25
C ALA A 30 -10.60 -6.12 10.41
N GLY A 31 -11.46 -6.02 11.43
CA GLY A 31 -12.61 -6.92 11.64
C GLY A 31 -13.88 -6.47 10.92
N CYS A 32 -13.89 -5.27 10.31
CA CYS A 32 -15.07 -4.77 9.61
C CYS A 32 -15.26 -5.49 8.27
N VAL A 33 -16.46 -6.04 8.08
CA VAL A 33 -16.84 -6.77 6.85
C VAL A 33 -17.96 -6.09 6.07
N SER A 34 -18.41 -4.92 6.54
CA SER A 34 -19.54 -4.19 5.96
C SER A 34 -19.22 -2.70 5.88
N PHE A 35 -18.86 -2.24 4.68
CA PHE A 35 -18.38 -0.88 4.37
C PHE A 35 -19.50 0.12 4.08
N GLY A 36 -20.70 -0.09 4.64
CA GLY A 36 -21.82 0.83 4.49
C GLY A 36 -21.57 2.14 5.25
N ILE A 37 -21.76 3.27 4.58
CA ILE A 37 -21.62 4.62 5.17
C ILE A 37 -22.56 4.76 6.39
N GLU A 38 -23.73 4.13 6.36
CA GLU A 38 -24.70 4.14 7.45
C GLU A 38 -24.19 3.50 8.76
N ARG A 39 -23.16 2.65 8.68
CA ARG A 39 -22.56 1.99 9.84
C ARG A 39 -21.37 2.76 10.41
N HIS A 40 -20.78 3.67 9.64
CA HIS A 40 -19.53 4.35 9.99
C HIS A 40 -19.84 5.78 10.40
N LEU A 41 -19.59 6.08 11.68
CA LEU A 41 -19.77 7.44 12.19
C LEU A 41 -18.77 8.43 11.60
N LEU A 42 -17.60 7.93 11.18
CA LEU A 42 -16.56 8.73 10.55
C LEU A 42 -16.24 8.15 9.18
N VAL A 43 -16.49 8.96 8.16
CA VAL A 43 -16.11 8.73 6.77
C VAL A 43 -15.20 9.88 6.35
N ILE A 44 -14.07 9.57 5.74
CA ILE A 44 -13.10 10.54 5.23
C ILE A 44 -12.66 10.17 3.82
N GLU A 45 -12.22 11.15 3.05
CA GLU A 45 -11.54 10.92 1.78
C GLU A 45 -10.08 10.54 2.03
N CYS A 46 -9.49 9.73 1.15
CA CYS A 46 -8.12 9.23 1.35
C CYS A 46 -7.04 10.33 1.36
N ASP A 47 -7.31 11.51 0.81
CA ASP A 47 -6.37 12.64 0.85
C ASP A 47 -6.37 13.38 2.20
N GLU A 48 -7.41 13.16 3.03
CA GLU A 48 -7.48 13.71 4.40
C GLU A 48 -6.64 12.91 5.40
N VAL A 49 -6.12 11.74 5.02
CA VAL A 49 -5.27 10.91 5.87
C VAL A 49 -3.96 11.63 6.17
N VAL A 50 -3.71 11.93 7.44
CA VAL A 50 -2.46 12.55 7.89
C VAL A 50 -1.27 11.62 7.59
N GLY A 51 -0.29 12.13 6.84
CA GLY A 51 0.85 11.34 6.36
C GLY A 51 0.64 10.69 4.98
N GLY A 52 -0.56 10.84 4.41
CA GLY A 52 -0.94 10.29 3.11
C GLY A 52 -1.40 8.83 3.19
N CYS A 53 -2.27 8.43 2.26
CA CYS A 53 -2.86 7.09 2.21
C CYS A 53 -2.00 6.04 1.49
N GLY A 54 -1.06 6.46 0.63
CA GLY A 54 -0.20 5.53 -0.12
C GLY A 54 -0.94 4.71 -1.20
N CYS A 55 -2.27 4.77 -1.29
CA CYS A 55 -3.09 3.99 -2.22
C CYS A 55 -2.82 4.27 -3.72
N GLY A 56 -2.16 5.38 -4.05
CA GLY A 56 -1.71 5.70 -5.41
C GLY A 56 -0.26 5.31 -5.70
N GLN A 57 0.45 4.71 -4.74
CA GLN A 57 1.82 4.22 -4.94
C GLN A 57 1.78 2.81 -5.54
N PRO A 58 2.74 2.45 -6.42
CA PRO A 58 2.83 1.09 -6.92
C PRO A 58 3.02 0.12 -5.75
N SER A 59 2.15 -0.88 -5.67
CA SER A 59 2.18 -1.96 -4.69
C SER A 59 3.39 -2.86 -4.95
N GLY A 60 4.57 -2.39 -4.52
CA GLY A 60 5.83 -3.04 -4.83
C GLY A 60 7.08 -2.33 -4.32
N ALA A 61 7.00 -1.15 -3.70
CA ALA A 61 8.12 -0.59 -2.94
C ALA A 61 8.24 -1.27 -1.55
N LEU A 62 8.26 -2.61 -1.54
CA LEU A 62 8.81 -3.36 -0.44
C LEU A 62 10.33 -3.18 -0.52
N ASP A 63 10.84 -2.26 0.29
CA ASP A 63 12.25 -2.13 0.64
C ASP A 63 13.21 -1.75 -0.53
N PRO A 64 13.75 -0.51 -0.59
CA PRO A 64 14.74 -0.14 -1.60
C PRO A 64 16.05 -0.95 -1.50
N ASP A 65 16.31 -1.63 -0.37
CA ASP A 65 17.45 -2.55 -0.21
C ASP A 65 17.15 -3.98 -0.73
N ALA A 66 15.88 -4.36 -0.92
CA ALA A 66 15.53 -5.67 -1.52
C ALA A 66 15.60 -5.66 -3.06
N ALA A 67 15.39 -4.50 -3.70
CA ALA A 67 15.43 -4.35 -5.15
C ALA A 67 16.83 -4.61 -5.75
N ALA A 68 17.90 -4.49 -4.96
CA ALA A 68 19.28 -4.73 -5.41
C ALA A 68 19.60 -6.21 -5.67
N ILE A 69 18.78 -7.14 -5.17
CA ILE A 69 19.09 -8.59 -5.23
C ILE A 69 18.66 -9.21 -6.59
N TYR A 70 17.66 -8.63 -7.27
CA TYR A 70 17.13 -9.17 -8.53
C TYR A 70 17.61 -8.45 -9.81
N ALA A 71 18.36 -7.34 -9.69
CA ALA A 71 18.89 -6.60 -10.83
C ALA A 71 20.24 -7.14 -11.37
N ALA A 72 20.81 -8.17 -10.73
CA ALA A 72 22.00 -8.85 -11.21
C ALA A 72 21.60 -9.96 -12.21
N ASP A 73 21.11 -9.57 -13.38
CA ASP A 73 21.06 -10.48 -14.54
C ASP A 73 22.46 -10.52 -15.22
N PRO A 74 23.07 -11.71 -15.37
CA PRO A 74 24.49 -11.95 -15.66
C PRO A 74 24.97 -11.82 -17.13
N ASP A 75 24.13 -11.44 -18.09
CA ASP A 75 24.46 -11.48 -19.53
C ASP A 75 25.29 -10.28 -20.08
N GLY A 76 26.09 -9.60 -19.24
CA GLY A 76 26.93 -8.46 -19.64
C GLY A 76 28.43 -8.74 -19.77
N ALA A 77 28.90 -9.98 -19.61
CA ALA A 77 30.33 -10.31 -19.52
C ALA A 77 31.05 -10.58 -20.85
N ASP A 78 30.37 -10.57 -22.00
CA ASP A 78 30.96 -10.99 -23.30
C ASP A 78 31.72 -9.87 -24.05
N GLU A 79 31.39 -8.59 -23.80
CA GLU A 79 32.01 -7.44 -24.51
C GLU A 79 33.38 -6.98 -23.94
N ALA A 80 33.89 -7.64 -22.89
CA ALA A 80 35.19 -7.30 -22.30
C ALA A 80 36.36 -8.15 -22.82
N MET A 81 36.09 -9.37 -23.33
CA MET A 81 37.16 -10.31 -23.71
C MET A 81 37.76 -10.00 -25.09
N SER A 82 36.99 -9.45 -26.02
CA SER A 82 37.47 -9.10 -27.36
C SER A 82 38.48 -7.93 -27.36
N GLN A 83 38.35 -6.96 -26.45
CA GLN A 83 39.27 -5.81 -26.41
C GLN A 83 40.63 -6.11 -25.74
N GLN A 84 40.69 -7.16 -24.90
CA GLN A 84 41.92 -7.55 -24.21
C GLN A 84 42.89 -8.32 -25.12
N LEU A 85 42.39 -9.03 -26.15
CA LEU A 85 43.22 -9.82 -27.08
C LEU A 85 43.87 -8.97 -28.19
N LEU A 86 43.26 -7.84 -28.60
CA LEU A 86 43.84 -6.94 -29.62
C LEU A 86 45.01 -6.08 -29.12
N ARG A 87 45.28 -6.02 -27.81
CA ARG A 87 46.40 -5.26 -27.24
C ARG A 87 47.64 -6.10 -26.91
N ALA A 88 47.58 -7.41 -27.14
CA ALA A 88 48.65 -8.35 -26.82
C ALA A 88 49.37 -8.93 -28.06
N SER A 89 49.14 -8.36 -29.25
CA SER A 89 49.81 -8.73 -30.51
C SER A 89 50.45 -7.54 -31.18
#